data_AF-V6TMC0-F1
#
_entry.id   AF-V6TMC0-F1
#
_cell.length_a   1.000
_cell.length_b   1.000
_cell.length_c   1.000
_cell.angle_alpha   90.00
_cell.angle_beta   90.00
_cell.angle_gamma   90.00
#
_symmetry.space_group_name_H-M   'P 1'
#
loop_
_entity.id
_entity.type
_entity.pdbx_description
1 polymer ?
#
loop_
_entity_poly.entity_id
_entity_poly.type
_entity_poly.pdbx_seq_one_letter_code
_entity_poly.pdbx_strand_id
1 'polypeptide(L)'
;TCPACAEGCSVCTSGNTQQCTVCLAGYYLSNSKCFNCTADSNEGSNAIKGVPNCVSCAPPAGNTGTVTCYVTQSPTVDPADPSVNKSGLSSGAIAGISVAVIAVVGGLVGFLCWWFVCRGKA
;
A
#
# COMPACT_ATOMS: atom_id res chain seq x y z
N THR A 1 1.19 25.75 -27.30
CA THR A 1 2.16 24.95 -26.54
C THR A 1 1.65 24.80 -25.13
N CYS A 2 1.50 23.57 -24.62
CA CYS A 2 1.11 23.37 -23.23
C CYS A 2 2.36 23.52 -22.36
N PRO A 3 2.39 24.43 -21.38
CA PRO A 3 3.52 24.55 -20.48
C PRO A 3 3.65 23.27 -19.66
N ALA A 4 4.87 22.72 -19.59
CA ALA A 4 5.14 21.52 -18.78
C ALA A 4 5.10 21.88 -17.29
N CYS A 5 4.46 21.01 -16.49
CA CYS A 5 4.45 21.13 -15.04
C CYS A 5 5.85 20.81 -14.46
N ALA A 6 6.09 21.21 -13.22
CA ALA A 6 7.31 20.86 -12.48
C ALA A 6 7.52 19.33 -12.39
N GLU A 7 8.78 18.91 -12.19
CA GLU A 7 9.15 17.49 -12.11
C GLU A 7 8.34 16.75 -11.02
N GLY A 8 7.81 15.57 -11.36
CA GLY A 8 6.96 14.77 -10.48
C GLY A 8 5.51 15.27 -10.35
N CYS A 9 5.12 16.32 -11.07
CA CYS A 9 3.76 16.85 -11.09
C CYS A 9 2.94 16.29 -12.28
N SER A 10 1.82 15.66 -11.96
CA SER A 10 0.88 15.09 -12.96
C SER A 10 -0.11 16.14 -13.44
N VAL A 11 -0.61 16.96 -12.50
CA VAL A 11 -1.53 18.06 -12.78
C VAL A 11 -1.05 19.30 -12.06
N CYS A 12 -0.70 20.34 -12.82
CA CYS A 12 -0.38 21.66 -12.29
C CYS A 12 -1.54 22.64 -12.44
N THR A 13 -1.55 23.67 -11.59
CA THR A 13 -2.52 24.75 -11.63
C THR A 13 -2.41 25.50 -12.97
N SER A 14 -3.55 25.71 -13.63
CA SER A 14 -3.61 26.44 -14.90
C SER A 14 -3.02 27.85 -14.73
N GLY A 15 -1.88 28.11 -15.39
CA GLY A 15 -1.15 29.38 -15.31
C GLY A 15 0.02 29.41 -14.32
N ASN A 16 0.22 28.37 -13.50
CA ASN A 16 1.39 28.27 -12.62
C ASN A 16 1.99 26.85 -12.61
N THR A 17 3.01 26.64 -13.43
CA THR A 17 3.72 25.34 -13.56
C THR A 17 4.46 24.91 -12.30
N GLN A 18 4.65 25.84 -11.36
CA GLN A 18 5.36 25.60 -10.09
C GLN A 18 4.43 25.09 -8.99
N GLN A 19 3.12 25.26 -9.16
CA GLN A 19 2.11 24.76 -8.22
C GLN A 19 1.48 23.50 -8.78
N CYS A 20 1.74 22.40 -8.09
CA CYS A 20 1.16 21.11 -8.39
C CYS A 20 -0.08 20.85 -7.53
N THR A 21 -1.13 20.35 -8.17
CA THR A 21 -2.36 19.90 -7.52
C THR A 21 -2.39 18.37 -7.37
N VAL A 22 -1.79 17.65 -8.32
CA VAL A 22 -1.71 16.18 -8.30
C VAL A 22 -0.29 15.74 -8.64
N CYS A 23 0.35 15.00 -7.73
CA CYS A 23 1.68 14.42 -7.94
C CYS A 23 1.61 13.04 -8.61
N LEU A 24 2.70 12.61 -9.25
CA LEU A 24 2.85 11.25 -9.76
C LEU A 24 3.01 10.23 -8.62
N ALA A 25 2.78 8.95 -8.94
CA ALA A 25 3.13 7.85 -8.05
C ALA A 25 4.62 7.93 -7.67
N GLY A 26 4.91 7.78 -6.38
CA GLY A 26 6.26 7.96 -5.83
C GLY A 26 6.57 9.39 -5.41
N TYR A 27 5.60 10.31 -5.51
CA TYR A 27 5.70 11.67 -5.02
C TYR A 27 4.50 12.05 -4.14
N TYR A 28 4.74 12.84 -3.10
CA TYR A 28 3.71 13.43 -2.24
C TYR A 28 3.65 14.94 -2.40
N LEU A 29 2.45 15.50 -2.22
CA LEU A 29 2.22 16.94 -2.28
C LEU A 29 2.58 17.58 -0.95
N SER A 30 3.53 18.52 -0.95
CA SER A 30 3.89 19.37 0.18
C SER A 30 4.00 20.81 -0.29
N ASN A 31 3.24 21.71 0.35
CA ASN A 31 3.24 23.15 0.04
C ASN A 31 3.03 23.49 -1.46
N SER A 32 2.20 22.72 -2.17
CA SER A 32 1.99 22.82 -3.63
C SER A 32 3.17 22.39 -4.51
N LYS A 33 4.18 21.71 -3.95
CA LYS A 33 5.26 21.06 -4.69
C LYS A 33 5.22 19.55 -4.46
N CYS A 34 5.72 18.79 -5.43
CA CYS A 34 5.81 17.34 -5.32
C CYS A 34 7.20 16.94 -4.86
N PHE A 35 7.29 16.17 -3.78
CA PHE A 35 8.54 15.62 -3.27
C PHE A 35 8.55 14.11 -3.41
N ASN A 36 9.72 13.54 -3.70
CA ASN A 36 9.86 12.11 -3.85
C ASN A 36 9.63 11.41 -2.51
N CYS A 37 8.86 10.33 -2.51
CA CYS A 37 8.57 9.51 -1.32
C CYS A 37 9.81 9.00 -0.61
N THR A 38 10.93 8.83 -1.31
CA THR A 38 12.22 8.42 -0.72
C THR A 38 13.06 9.58 -0.20
N ALA A 39 12.74 10.81 -0.60
CA ALA A 39 13.46 12.00 -0.20
C ALA A 39 12.79 12.68 1.00
N ASP A 40 13.62 13.16 1.92
CA ASP A 40 13.18 14.06 2.96
C ASP A 40 12.80 15.41 2.35
N SER A 41 11.63 15.94 2.70
CA SER A 41 11.31 17.34 2.44
C SER A 41 11.25 18.11 3.75
N ASN A 42 11.91 19.26 3.75
CA ASN A 42 11.91 20.18 4.89
C ASN A 42 11.45 21.54 4.36
N GLU A 43 10.26 21.57 3.77
CA GLU A 43 9.68 22.81 3.25
C GLU A 43 8.98 23.55 4.39
N GLY A 44 9.62 24.60 4.89
CA GLY A 44 9.09 25.43 5.96
C GLY A 44 8.84 24.64 7.25
N SER A 45 7.61 24.71 7.77
CA SER A 45 7.19 24.01 9.01
C SER A 45 6.85 22.53 8.79
N ASN A 46 6.91 22.05 7.55
CA ASN A 46 6.54 20.68 7.19
C ASN A 46 7.81 19.83 7.05
N ALA A 47 8.27 19.25 8.16
CA ALA A 47 9.37 18.29 8.16
C ALA A 47 8.82 16.89 7.84
N ILE A 48 8.87 16.50 6.57
CA ILE A 48 8.40 15.20 6.10
C ILE A 48 9.61 14.30 5.80
N LYS A 49 9.64 13.14 6.44
CA LYS A 49 10.70 12.14 6.22
C LYS A 49 10.32 11.15 5.13
N GLY A 50 11.22 10.97 4.17
CA GLY A 50 11.07 9.97 3.12
C GLY A 50 11.24 8.55 3.65
N VAL A 51 10.66 7.58 2.96
CA VAL A 51 10.84 6.15 3.23
C VAL A 51 11.61 5.54 2.05
N PRO A 52 12.79 4.93 2.28
CA PRO A 52 13.56 4.29 1.21
C PRO A 52 12.77 3.13 0.60
N ASN A 53 13.01 2.86 -0.69
CA ASN A 53 12.31 1.83 -1.48
C ASN A 53 10.79 2.02 -1.60
N CYS A 54 10.27 3.23 -1.40
CA CYS A 54 8.84 3.50 -1.53
C CYS A 54 8.47 3.94 -2.95
N VAL A 55 7.62 3.15 -3.63
CA VAL A 55 7.08 3.42 -4.97
C VAL A 55 5.84 4.31 -4.91
N SER A 56 5.08 4.27 -3.81
CA SER A 56 3.88 5.10 -3.65
C SER A 56 3.66 5.46 -2.20
N CYS A 57 3.46 6.73 -1.89
CA CYS A 57 3.27 7.22 -0.52
C CYS A 57 2.18 8.29 -0.41
N ALA A 58 1.65 8.45 0.80
CA ALA A 58 0.81 9.58 1.19
C ALA A 58 1.54 10.54 2.15
N PRO A 59 1.21 11.84 2.07
CA PRO A 59 1.64 12.80 3.07
C PRO A 59 1.05 12.47 4.45
N PRO A 60 1.77 12.78 5.55
CA PRO A 60 1.27 12.57 6.90
C PRO A 60 0.13 13.55 7.22
N ALA A 61 -0.83 13.12 8.04
CA ALA A 61 -2.03 13.91 8.39
C ALA A 61 -1.74 15.27 9.06
N GLY A 62 -0.52 15.47 9.59
CA GLY A 62 -0.08 16.73 10.20
C GLY A 62 0.90 17.55 9.37
N ASN A 63 1.20 17.17 8.12
CA ASN A 63 2.30 17.74 7.30
C ASN A 63 3.69 17.69 7.97
N THR A 64 3.83 16.99 9.10
CA THR A 64 5.08 16.75 9.82
C THR A 64 5.13 15.27 10.16
N GLY A 65 6.27 14.62 9.91
CA GLY A 65 6.47 13.19 10.18
C GLY A 65 6.83 12.38 8.95
N THR A 66 6.92 11.06 9.09
CA THR A 66 7.32 10.17 7.99
C THR A 66 6.16 9.95 7.01
N VAL A 67 6.44 9.92 5.71
CA VAL A 67 5.43 9.55 4.70
C VAL A 67 4.92 8.13 4.93
N THR A 68 3.63 7.91 4.69
CA THR A 68 3.06 6.57 4.74
C THR A 68 3.27 5.89 3.40
N CYS A 69 4.08 4.84 3.36
CA CYS A 69 4.34 4.08 2.15
C CYS A 69 3.25 3.03 1.92
N TYR A 70 2.60 3.06 0.74
CA TYR A 70 1.61 2.06 0.33
C TYR A 70 2.22 0.93 -0.50
N VAL A 71 3.23 1.25 -1.31
CA VAL A 71 3.90 0.27 -2.18
C VAL A 71 5.38 0.43 -1.98
N THR A 72 6.04 -0.62 -1.48
CA THR A 72 7.49 -0.72 -1.49
C THR A 72 7.95 -1.49 -2.72
N GLN A 73 9.14 -1.18 -3.25
CA GLN A 73 9.85 -2.15 -4.07
C GLN A 73 10.22 -3.28 -3.14
N SER A 74 9.46 -4.37 -3.13
CA SER A 74 9.88 -5.57 -2.41
C SER A 74 11.27 -5.95 -2.92
N PRO A 75 12.30 -6.04 -2.07
CA PRO A 75 13.42 -6.87 -2.41
C PRO A 75 12.86 -8.29 -2.51
N THR A 76 13.04 -8.91 -3.68
CA THR A 76 12.85 -10.33 -3.87
C THR A 76 13.58 -11.06 -2.74
N VAL A 77 12.81 -11.74 -1.89
CA VAL A 77 13.21 -12.71 -0.84
C VAL A 77 14.23 -12.22 0.19
N ASP A 78 13.84 -12.20 1.49
CA ASP A 78 14.68 -12.68 2.59
C ASP A 78 13.87 -12.75 3.90
N PRO A 79 13.66 -13.94 4.49
CA PRO A 79 12.92 -14.14 5.73
C PRO A 79 13.88 -14.17 6.93
N ALA A 80 14.37 -13.01 7.38
CA ALA A 80 15.03 -12.89 8.69
C ALA A 80 15.20 -11.42 9.05
N ASP A 81 14.24 -10.83 9.78
CA ASP A 81 14.49 -10.20 11.09
C ASP A 81 13.23 -9.52 11.64
N PRO A 82 12.90 -9.67 12.94
CA PRO A 82 11.69 -9.16 13.56
C PRO A 82 11.92 -7.75 14.12
N SER A 83 12.04 -6.73 13.27
CA SER A 83 11.96 -5.34 13.75
C SER A 83 10.50 -4.89 13.82
N VAL A 84 9.91 -5.10 15.00
CA VAL A 84 8.70 -4.42 15.46
C VAL A 84 8.77 -2.92 15.15
N ASN A 85 7.65 -2.32 14.76
CA ASN A 85 7.43 -0.90 14.39
C ASN A 85 7.43 -0.53 12.88
N LYS A 86 6.47 -1.06 12.11
CA LYS A 86 5.83 -0.24 11.07
C LYS A 86 4.39 -0.69 10.80
N SER A 87 3.46 0.16 11.23
CA SER A 87 2.07 0.17 10.81
C SER A 87 2.01 0.16 9.27
N GLY A 88 1.32 -0.81 8.67
CA GLY A 88 1.20 -0.89 7.21
C GLY A 88 0.99 -2.29 6.65
N LEU A 89 -0.05 -2.99 7.15
CA LEU A 89 -0.83 -4.02 6.45
C LEU A 89 -0.05 -4.91 5.48
N SER A 90 0.58 -5.94 6.04
CA SER A 90 1.00 -7.12 5.27
C SER A 90 -0.22 -7.72 4.59
N SER A 91 -0.27 -7.53 3.26
CA SER A 91 -1.15 -8.28 2.35
C SER A 91 -0.86 -9.80 2.35
N GLY A 92 -0.02 -10.29 3.28
CA GLY A 92 0.26 -11.71 3.52
C GLY A 92 -0.59 -12.37 4.62
N ALA A 93 -1.62 -11.70 5.17
CA ALA A 93 -2.56 -12.34 6.10
C ALA A 93 -3.75 -13.05 5.40
N ILE A 94 -3.95 -12.81 4.10
CA ILE A 94 -5.08 -13.34 3.34
C ILE A 94 -4.60 -14.49 2.44
N ALA A 95 -3.99 -15.52 3.02
CA ALA A 95 -3.71 -16.79 2.34
C ALA A 95 -3.90 -18.03 3.23
N GLY A 96 -4.40 -17.87 4.47
CA GLY A 96 -4.58 -18.99 5.41
C GLY A 96 -6.02 -19.49 5.59
N ILE A 97 -7.03 -18.74 5.11
CA ILE A 97 -8.44 -19.02 5.46
C ILE A 97 -9.14 -19.89 4.39
N SER A 98 -8.55 -20.09 3.21
CA SER A 98 -9.21 -20.81 2.11
C SER A 98 -9.22 -22.34 2.29
N VAL A 99 -8.17 -22.92 2.89
CA VAL A 99 -8.04 -24.38 3.01
C VAL A 99 -8.94 -24.94 4.12
N ALA A 100 -9.11 -24.21 5.23
CA ALA A 100 -9.97 -24.64 6.33
C ALA A 100 -11.44 -24.77 5.88
N VAL A 101 -11.92 -23.82 5.05
CA VAL A 101 -13.29 -23.86 4.52
C VAL A 101 -13.47 -25.03 3.56
N ILE A 102 -12.51 -25.30 2.66
CA ILE A 102 -12.61 -26.44 1.73
C ILE A 102 -12.56 -27.78 2.47
N ALA A 103 -11.73 -27.92 3.51
CA ALA A 103 -11.69 -29.13 4.32
C ALA A 103 -13.00 -29.33 5.12
N VAL A 104 -13.58 -28.25 5.66
CA VAL A 104 -14.85 -28.31 6.38
C VAL A 104 -16.00 -28.63 5.42
N VAL A 105 -16.09 -27.96 4.27
CA VAL A 105 -17.15 -28.19 3.27
C VAL A 105 -16.99 -29.57 2.63
N GLY A 106 -15.78 -29.97 2.25
CA GLY A 106 -15.50 -31.31 1.71
C GLY A 106 -15.80 -32.42 2.71
N GLY A 107 -15.44 -32.22 3.98
CA GLY A 107 -15.78 -33.13 5.08
C GLY A 107 -17.28 -33.22 5.35
N LEU A 108 -17.99 -32.10 5.39
CA LEU A 108 -19.44 -32.07 5.60
C LEU A 108 -20.18 -32.75 4.45
N VAL A 109 -19.82 -32.45 3.20
CA VAL A 109 -20.46 -33.02 2.01
C VAL A 109 -20.15 -34.51 1.90
N GLY A 110 -18.92 -34.95 2.18
CA GLY A 110 -18.55 -36.36 2.22
C GLY A 110 -19.30 -37.13 3.31
N PHE A 111 -19.39 -36.55 4.51
CA PHE A 111 -20.14 -37.13 5.62
C PHE A 111 -21.64 -37.21 5.32
N LEU A 112 -22.25 -36.18 4.72
CA LEU A 112 -23.65 -36.19 4.32
C LEU A 112 -23.93 -37.22 3.22
N CYS A 113 -23.03 -37.36 2.24
CA CYS A 113 -23.18 -38.33 1.16
C CYS A 113 -23.08 -39.76 1.69
N TRP A 114 -22.10 -40.05 2.57
CA TRP A 114 -22.02 -41.34 3.25
C TRP A 114 -23.23 -41.60 4.14
N TRP A 115 -23.64 -40.61 4.95
CA TRP A 115 -24.76 -40.76 5.85
C TRP A 115 -26.07 -41.00 5.11
N PHE A 116 -26.40 -40.24 4.06
CA PHE A 116 -27.63 -40.49 3.31
C PHE A 116 -27.62 -41.82 2.55
N VAL A 117 -26.49 -42.18 1.94
CA VAL A 117 -26.39 -43.40 1.12
C VAL A 117 -26.33 -44.66 1.99
N CYS A 118 -25.60 -44.65 3.11
CA CYS A 118 -25.48 -45.81 4.00
C CYS A 118 -26.61 -45.91 5.03
N ARG A 119 -27.23 -44.79 5.43
CA ARG A 119 -28.32 -44.78 6.43
C ARG A 119 -29.72 -44.85 5.81
N GLY A 120 -29.82 -44.73 4.49
CA GLY A 120 -31.04 -45.04 3.71
C GLY A 120 -31.14 -46.50 3.25
N LYS A 121 -30.17 -47.35 3.61
CA LYS A 121 -30.11 -48.77 3.21
C LYS A 121 -29.92 -49.69 4.43
N ALA A 122 -30.62 -49.35 5.50
CA ALA A 122 -30.99 -50.22 6.62
C ALA A 122 -32.50 -50.04 6.86
#